data_AF-A0AAD5DTU5-F1
#
_entry.id   AF-A0AAD5DTU5-F1
#
_cell.length_a   1.000
_cell.length_b   1.000
_cell.length_c   1.000
_cell.angle_alpha   90.00
_cell.angle_beta   90.00
_cell.angle_gamma   90.00
#
_symmetry.space_group_name_H-M   'P 1'
#
loop_
_entity.id
_entity.type
_entity.pdbx_description
1 polymer ?
#
loop_
_entity_poly.entity_id
_entity_poly.type
_entity_poly.pdbx_seq_one_letter_code
_entity_poly.pdbx_strand_id
1 'polypeptide(L)'
;MRVTVSADLPLDAQAYLLERDGAAFRSFMCEEMSLLEYDISKCWREGQATKIRLNSKPDVGAWIPGALAQKVPDKLEYFDEVTYRPDLLPAAGPFELHIRSQAPFLGDKHCPALIDVCLQVRLCGSCLPSLAAQFSYLSASLLQKLAKKSLEDSFADMPGIMAKWVDIRQELLQTPHGRERLLAGRPKIEGVPWIDEHVASIKQVK
;
A
#
# COMPACT_ATOMS: atom_id res chain seq x y z
N MET A 1 -4.14 -20.10 -10.43
CA MET A 1 -2.90 -20.39 -9.67
C MET A 1 -2.81 -19.39 -8.54
N ARG A 2 -2.58 -19.82 -7.30
CA ARG A 2 -2.43 -18.98 -6.12
C ARG A 2 -0.95 -18.84 -5.82
N VAL A 3 -0.43 -17.62 -5.78
CA VAL A 3 0.95 -17.32 -5.34
C VAL A 3 0.86 -16.62 -4.00
N THR A 4 1.65 -17.07 -3.02
CA THR A 4 1.80 -16.42 -1.72
C THR A 4 3.22 -15.88 -1.62
N VAL A 5 3.34 -14.58 -1.37
CA VAL A 5 4.61 -13.92 -1.03
C VAL A 5 4.50 -13.40 0.40
N SER A 6 5.57 -13.51 1.18
CA SER A 6 5.66 -13.04 2.56
C SER A 6 6.91 -12.22 2.78
N ALA A 7 6.78 -11.06 3.45
CA ALA A 7 7.89 -10.19 3.81
C ALA A 7 7.74 -9.73 5.26
N ASP A 8 8.84 -9.70 6.02
CA ASP A 8 8.86 -9.18 7.38
C ASP A 8 9.20 -7.68 7.38
N LEU A 9 8.39 -6.86 8.04
CA LEU A 9 8.55 -5.41 8.08
C LEU A 9 9.10 -4.96 9.45
N PRO A 10 10.12 -4.10 9.51
CA PRO A 10 10.70 -3.63 10.77
C PRO A 10 9.95 -2.45 11.41
N LEU A 11 8.61 -2.50 11.46
CA LEU A 11 7.78 -1.43 12.00
C LEU A 11 6.60 -1.98 12.80
N ASP A 12 6.13 -1.28 13.84
CA ASP A 12 4.91 -1.67 14.53
C ASP A 12 3.68 -1.64 13.60
N ALA A 13 2.79 -2.61 13.78
CA ALA A 13 1.58 -2.82 13.00
C ALA A 13 0.63 -1.62 12.98
N GLN A 14 0.34 -1.07 14.17
CA GLN A 14 -0.57 0.05 14.30
C GLN A 14 0.07 1.31 13.73
N ALA A 15 1.36 1.54 14.00
CA ALA A 15 2.11 2.64 13.42
C ALA A 15 2.07 2.60 11.88
N TYR A 16 2.33 1.44 11.27
CA TYR A 16 2.22 1.25 9.83
C TYR A 16 0.81 1.60 9.32
N LEU A 17 -0.25 1.04 9.91
CA LEU A 17 -1.63 1.27 9.48
C LEU A 17 -2.09 2.73 9.66
N LEU A 18 -1.60 3.41 10.68
CA LEU A 18 -1.88 4.83 10.90
C LEU A 18 -1.21 5.70 9.84
N GLU A 19 0.04 5.40 9.50
CA GLU A 19 0.92 6.28 8.73
C GLU A 19 0.91 6.00 7.21
N ARG A 20 0.56 4.78 6.76
CA ARG A 20 0.65 4.36 5.34
C ARG A 20 -0.10 5.23 4.35
N ASP A 21 -1.22 5.83 4.76
CA ASP A 21 -2.03 6.68 3.88
C ASP A 21 -1.73 8.17 4.07
N GLY A 22 -0.73 8.53 4.88
CA GLY A 22 -0.26 9.90 5.03
C GLY A 22 0.52 10.37 3.79
N ALA A 23 0.51 11.68 3.54
CA ALA A 23 1.21 12.27 2.40
C ALA A 23 2.73 11.99 2.44
N ALA A 24 3.35 12.03 3.63
CA ALA A 24 4.77 11.72 3.79
C ALA A 24 5.11 10.28 3.34
N PHE A 25 4.30 9.30 3.76
CA PHE A 25 4.49 7.91 3.32
C PHE A 25 4.28 7.77 1.82
N ARG A 26 3.25 8.41 1.26
CA ARG A 26 2.98 8.35 -0.18
C ARG A 26 4.11 8.95 -1.01
N SER A 27 4.63 10.12 -0.63
CA SER A 27 5.80 10.74 -1.28
C SER A 27 7.02 9.81 -1.23
N PHE A 28 7.29 9.23 -0.06
CA PHE A 28 8.36 8.26 0.12
C PHE A 28 8.22 7.04 -0.81
N MET A 29 7.04 6.42 -0.85
CA MET A 29 6.78 5.27 -1.74
C MET A 29 6.89 5.65 -3.22
N CYS A 30 6.47 6.87 -3.57
CA CYS A 30 6.59 7.40 -4.93
C CYS A 30 8.05 7.44 -5.37
N GLU A 31 8.94 7.93 -4.52
CA GLU A 31 10.38 8.01 -4.79
C GLU A 31 11.04 6.62 -4.82
N GLU A 32 10.84 5.82 -3.78
CA GLU A 32 11.53 4.52 -3.63
C GLU A 32 11.10 3.49 -4.67
N MET A 33 9.84 3.50 -5.11
CA MET A 33 9.37 2.60 -6.16
C MET A 33 9.48 3.19 -7.58
N SER A 34 10.10 4.36 -7.75
CA SER A 34 10.20 5.04 -9.05
C SER A 34 8.83 5.23 -9.73
N LEU A 35 7.89 5.78 -8.98
CA LEU A 35 6.57 6.16 -9.49
C LEU A 35 6.57 7.63 -9.90
N LEU A 36 5.85 7.93 -10.97
CA LEU A 36 5.52 9.29 -11.41
C LEU A 36 4.37 9.88 -10.59
N GLU A 37 3.48 9.03 -10.08
CA GLU A 37 2.34 9.43 -9.26
C GLU A 37 2.00 8.31 -8.27
N TYR A 38 1.73 8.69 -7.02
CA TYR A 38 1.19 7.81 -5.98
C TYR A 38 0.27 8.61 -5.06
N ASP A 39 -1.03 8.69 -5.39
CA ASP A 39 -1.96 9.56 -4.65
C ASP A 39 -3.36 8.97 -4.45
N ILE A 40 -4.08 9.53 -3.49
CA ILE A 40 -5.44 9.13 -3.14
C ILE A 40 -6.44 9.84 -4.06
N SER A 41 -6.91 9.10 -5.05
CA SER A 41 -7.92 9.59 -6.00
C SER A 41 -9.34 9.64 -5.41
N LYS A 42 -9.66 8.77 -4.44
CA LYS A 42 -10.99 8.69 -3.84
C LYS A 42 -10.96 8.12 -2.43
N CYS A 43 -11.84 8.61 -1.57
CA CYS A 43 -12.18 8.00 -0.28
C CYS A 43 -13.71 7.98 -0.15
N TRP A 44 -14.30 6.83 0.18
CA TRP A 44 -15.74 6.68 0.33
C TRP A 44 -16.10 5.59 1.33
N ARG A 45 -17.37 5.55 1.73
CA ARG A 45 -17.90 4.53 2.63
C ARG A 45 -18.75 3.53 1.85
N GLU A 46 -18.59 2.25 2.15
CA GLU A 46 -19.41 1.17 1.61
C GLU A 46 -19.85 0.25 2.77
N GLY A 47 -21.10 0.41 3.21
CA GLY A 47 -21.60 -0.23 4.42
C GLY A 47 -20.83 0.23 5.66
N GLN A 48 -20.22 -0.72 6.37
CA GLN A 48 -19.38 -0.46 7.55
C GLN A 48 -17.90 -0.23 7.21
N ALA A 49 -17.49 -0.42 5.95
CA ALA A 49 -16.10 -0.25 5.55
C ALA A 49 -15.84 1.16 5.01
N THR A 50 -14.66 1.70 5.32
CA THR A 50 -14.11 2.83 4.57
C THR A 50 -13.22 2.29 3.46
N LYS A 51 -13.37 2.82 2.25
CA LYS A 51 -12.59 2.46 1.08
C LYS A 51 -11.79 3.63 0.56
N ILE A 52 -10.56 3.36 0.16
CA ILE A 52 -9.66 4.33 -0.46
C ILE A 52 -9.24 3.77 -1.81
N ARG A 53 -9.20 4.62 -2.84
CA ARG A 53 -8.57 4.31 -4.12
C ARG A 53 -7.29 5.10 -4.28
N LEU A 54 -6.18 4.39 -4.34
CA LEU A 54 -4.86 4.91 -4.68
C LEU A 54 -4.66 4.77 -6.20
N ASN A 55 -4.15 5.82 -6.83
CA ASN A 55 -3.65 5.79 -8.19
C ASN A 55 -2.12 5.69 -8.15
N SER A 56 -1.57 4.74 -8.90
CA SER A 56 -0.14 4.49 -8.99
C SER A 56 0.27 4.50 -10.46
N LYS A 57 1.23 5.37 -10.81
CA LYS A 57 1.75 5.48 -12.17
C LYS A 57 3.25 5.21 -12.19
N PRO A 58 3.71 4.02 -12.60
CA PRO A 58 5.14 3.74 -12.63
C PRO A 58 5.86 4.53 -13.74
N ASP A 59 7.14 4.83 -13.51
CA ASP A 59 8.04 5.25 -14.56
C ASP A 59 8.48 4.03 -15.38
N VAL A 60 7.75 3.76 -16.47
CA VAL A 60 8.01 2.62 -17.37
C VAL A 60 9.40 2.69 -17.98
N GLY A 61 9.92 3.89 -18.24
CA GLY A 61 11.25 4.09 -18.82
C GLY A 61 12.36 3.69 -17.85
N ALA A 62 12.14 3.88 -16.55
CA ALA A 62 13.02 3.40 -15.49
C ALA A 62 12.87 1.88 -15.26
N TRP A 63 11.66 1.32 -15.42
CA TRP A 63 11.35 -0.08 -15.10
C TRP A 63 11.66 -1.08 -16.22
N ILE A 64 11.53 -0.69 -17.50
CA ILE A 64 11.69 -1.61 -18.63
C ILE A 64 12.74 -1.06 -19.59
N PRO A 65 13.96 -1.61 -19.61
CA PRO A 65 15.02 -1.11 -20.49
C PRO A 65 14.78 -1.48 -21.97
N GLY A 66 15.16 -0.56 -22.85
CA GLY A 66 15.35 -0.80 -24.28
C GLY A 66 14.08 -0.97 -25.11
N ALA A 67 14.15 -1.75 -26.19
CA ALA A 67 13.09 -1.89 -27.19
C ALA A 67 11.78 -2.52 -26.66
N LEU A 68 11.79 -3.06 -25.44
CA LEU A 68 10.59 -3.58 -24.78
C LEU A 68 9.68 -2.47 -24.27
N ALA A 69 10.22 -1.32 -23.86
CA ALA A 69 9.43 -0.16 -23.43
C ALA A 69 8.48 0.33 -24.54
N GLN A 70 8.92 0.27 -25.80
CA GLN A 70 8.11 0.65 -26.97
C GLN A 70 6.88 -0.24 -27.21
N LYS A 71 6.81 -1.40 -26.55
CA LYS A 71 5.67 -2.33 -26.65
C LYS A 71 4.68 -2.18 -25.50
N VAL A 72 4.95 -1.28 -24.57
CA VAL A 72 4.15 -1.05 -23.37
C VAL A 72 3.35 0.24 -23.56
N PRO A 73 2.06 0.28 -23.19
CA PRO A 73 1.26 1.48 -23.32
C PRO A 73 1.90 2.71 -22.63
N ASP A 74 1.83 3.87 -23.29
CA ASP A 74 2.41 5.14 -22.81
C ASP A 74 1.84 5.62 -21.45
N LYS A 75 0.69 5.09 -21.04
CA LYS A 75 0.06 5.35 -19.74
C LYS A 75 -0.27 4.03 -19.06
N LEU A 76 0.69 3.51 -18.29
CA LEU A 76 0.40 2.49 -17.29
C LEU A 76 -0.13 3.18 -16.04
N GLU A 77 -1.38 2.92 -15.72
CA GLU A 77 -2.00 3.32 -14.45
C GLU A 77 -2.43 2.06 -13.73
N TYR A 78 -2.25 2.05 -12.41
CA TYR A 78 -2.70 1.01 -11.50
C TYR A 78 -3.60 1.65 -10.46
N PHE A 79 -4.69 0.98 -10.10
CA PHE A 79 -5.59 1.43 -9.06
C PHE A 79 -5.63 0.42 -7.94
N ASP A 80 -5.21 0.82 -6.74
CA ASP A 80 -5.33 0.00 -5.53
C ASP A 80 -6.53 0.46 -4.71
N GLU A 81 -7.52 -0.41 -4.57
CA GLU A 81 -8.64 -0.20 -3.67
C GLU A 81 -8.35 -0.84 -2.31
N VAL A 82 -8.07 -0.02 -1.31
CA VAL A 82 -7.83 -0.44 0.07
C VAL A 82 -9.14 -0.41 0.85
N THR A 83 -9.49 -1.52 1.50
CA THR A 83 -10.72 -1.63 2.30
C THR A 83 -10.40 -1.73 3.78
N TYR A 84 -10.79 -0.71 4.53
CA TYR A 84 -10.72 -0.64 5.99
C TYR A 84 -12.01 -1.18 6.60
N ARG A 85 -11.96 -2.44 7.02
CA ARG A 85 -13.07 -3.13 7.68
C ARG A 85 -12.89 -3.12 9.20
N PRO A 86 -13.81 -2.55 9.98
CA PRO A 86 -13.67 -2.49 11.44
C PRO A 86 -13.51 -3.84 12.13
N ASP A 87 -14.22 -4.86 11.63
CA ASP A 87 -14.16 -6.23 12.14
C ASP A 87 -12.82 -6.93 11.89
N LEU A 88 -12.06 -6.47 10.90
CA LEU A 88 -10.74 -6.99 10.53
C LEU A 88 -9.58 -6.15 11.11
N LEU A 89 -9.89 -5.02 11.75
CA LEU A 89 -8.90 -4.11 12.31
C LEU A 89 -9.15 -3.87 13.81
N PRO A 90 -9.22 -4.92 14.65
CA PRO A 90 -9.42 -4.77 16.09
C PRO A 90 -8.21 -4.06 16.73
N ALA A 91 -8.44 -3.25 17.78
CA ALA A 91 -7.38 -2.46 18.40
C ALA A 91 -6.16 -3.31 18.86
N ALA A 92 -6.39 -4.53 19.36
CA ALA A 92 -5.34 -5.42 19.84
C ALA A 92 -4.75 -6.36 18.77
N GLY A 93 -5.12 -6.19 17.49
CA GLY A 93 -4.79 -7.10 16.40
C GLY A 93 -5.31 -8.53 16.59
N PRO A 94 -4.92 -9.47 15.72
CA PRO A 94 -4.20 -9.25 14.46
C PRO A 94 -5.02 -8.38 13.49
N PHE A 95 -4.33 -7.70 12.59
CA PHE A 95 -4.96 -6.83 11.59
C PHE A 95 -5.01 -7.54 10.25
N GLU A 96 -6.13 -7.42 9.54
CA GLU A 96 -6.26 -7.87 8.17
C GLU A 96 -6.70 -6.70 7.27
N LEU A 97 -5.83 -6.31 6.33
CA LEU A 97 -6.13 -5.26 5.35
C LEU A 97 -6.29 -5.86 3.96
N HIS A 98 -7.43 -5.60 3.33
CA HIS A 98 -7.71 -6.05 1.97
C HIS A 98 -7.40 -4.94 0.97
N ILE A 99 -6.55 -5.24 0.00
CA ILE A 99 -6.21 -4.36 -1.10
C ILE A 99 -6.54 -5.08 -2.39
N ARG A 100 -7.30 -4.41 -3.26
CA ARG A 100 -7.62 -4.90 -4.59
C ARG A 100 -6.97 -4.02 -5.63
N SER A 101 -5.97 -4.54 -6.32
CA SER A 101 -5.32 -3.82 -7.43
C SER A 101 -6.06 -4.05 -8.75
N GLN A 102 -6.09 -3.04 -9.59
CA GLN A 102 -6.61 -3.07 -10.95
C GLN A 102 -5.57 -2.47 -11.90
N ALA A 103 -5.38 -3.10 -13.06
CA ALA A 103 -4.47 -2.66 -14.12
C ALA A 103 -5.26 -2.47 -15.43
N PRO A 104 -5.94 -1.32 -15.62
CA PRO A 104 -6.82 -1.08 -16.77
C PRO A 104 -6.17 -1.28 -18.14
N PHE A 105 -4.88 -1.00 -18.27
CA PHE A 105 -4.14 -1.14 -19.53
C PHE A 105 -4.06 -2.58 -20.06
N LEU A 106 -4.41 -3.58 -19.23
CA LEU A 106 -4.54 -4.98 -19.66
C LEU A 106 -5.85 -5.24 -20.44
N GLY A 107 -6.79 -4.30 -20.42
CA GLY A 107 -8.06 -4.35 -21.14
C GLY A 107 -9.11 -5.30 -20.54
N ASP A 108 -10.38 -4.99 -20.79
CA ASP A 108 -11.53 -5.76 -20.24
C ASP A 108 -11.59 -7.22 -20.72
N LYS A 109 -11.05 -7.49 -21.91
CA LYS A 109 -11.02 -8.83 -22.52
C LYS A 109 -10.08 -9.81 -21.82
N HIS A 110 -9.22 -9.34 -20.92
CA HIS A 110 -8.24 -10.17 -20.21
C HIS A 110 -8.51 -10.33 -18.72
N CYS A 111 -9.75 -10.05 -18.29
CA CYS A 111 -10.14 -9.82 -16.90
C CYS A 111 -9.37 -8.62 -16.31
N PRO A 112 -10.00 -7.80 -15.46
CA PRO A 112 -9.19 -6.98 -14.57
C PRO A 112 -8.27 -7.96 -13.83
N ALA A 113 -6.96 -7.77 -13.93
CA ALA A 113 -6.00 -8.51 -13.10
C ALA A 113 -6.24 -8.07 -11.66
N LEU A 114 -7.29 -8.65 -11.06
CA LEU A 114 -7.72 -8.41 -9.70
C LEU A 114 -6.72 -9.13 -8.83
N ILE A 115 -5.85 -8.33 -8.21
CA ILE A 115 -4.89 -8.81 -7.24
C ILE A 115 -5.48 -8.50 -5.88
N ASP A 116 -5.90 -9.53 -5.15
CA ASP A 116 -6.42 -9.39 -3.79
C ASP A 116 -5.27 -9.61 -2.80
N VAL A 117 -4.66 -8.52 -2.34
CA VAL A 117 -3.63 -8.57 -1.30
C VAL A 117 -4.30 -8.54 0.07
N CYS A 118 -3.95 -9.49 0.93
CA CYS A 118 -4.46 -9.61 2.29
C CYS A 118 -3.30 -9.44 3.28
N LEU A 119 -3.11 -8.21 3.78
CA LEU A 119 -2.04 -7.93 4.73
C LEU A 119 -2.44 -8.45 6.10
N GLN A 120 -1.82 -9.54 6.57
CA GLN A 120 -2.07 -10.09 7.90
C GLN A 120 -0.98 -9.68 8.88
N VAL A 121 -1.25 -8.70 9.72
CA VAL A 121 -0.26 -8.23 10.69
C VAL A 121 -0.48 -8.85 12.05
N ARG A 122 0.50 -9.62 12.53
CA ARG A 122 0.47 -10.33 13.82
C ARG A 122 1.23 -9.57 14.90
N LEU A 123 0.62 -9.42 16.08
CA LEU A 123 1.27 -8.90 17.28
C LEU A 123 1.81 -10.07 18.10
N CYS A 124 3.12 -10.20 18.22
CA CYS A 124 3.73 -11.01 19.27
C CYS A 124 4.97 -10.27 19.80
N GLY A 125 5.29 -10.45 21.08
CA GLY A 125 6.11 -9.58 21.94
C GLY A 125 7.55 -9.24 21.50
N SER A 126 7.96 -9.67 20.32
CA SER A 126 9.19 -9.28 19.61
C SER A 126 9.09 -9.70 18.13
N CYS A 127 8.10 -9.22 17.36
CA CYS A 127 7.88 -9.71 16.00
C CYS A 127 7.63 -8.60 14.98
N LEU A 128 8.36 -8.73 13.86
CA LEU A 128 8.21 -8.00 12.62
C LEU A 128 6.83 -8.34 11.99
N PRO A 129 5.99 -7.37 11.58
CA PRO A 129 4.82 -7.62 10.75
C PRO A 129 5.16 -8.50 9.55
N SER A 130 4.35 -9.53 9.26
CA SER A 130 4.48 -10.23 7.99
C SER A 130 3.43 -9.76 6.99
N LEU A 131 3.84 -9.57 5.75
CA LEU A 131 3.00 -9.10 4.65
C LEU A 131 2.68 -10.27 3.72
N ALA A 132 1.50 -10.88 3.86
CA ALA A 132 1.07 -11.92 2.92
C ALA A 132 0.34 -11.31 1.72
N ALA A 133 0.61 -11.81 0.51
CA ALA A 133 -0.14 -11.42 -0.69
C ALA A 133 -0.65 -12.63 -1.43
N GLN A 134 -1.90 -12.58 -1.89
CA GLN A 134 -2.49 -13.65 -2.70
C GLN A 134 -2.80 -13.15 -4.11
N PHE A 135 -2.10 -13.68 -5.11
CA PHE A 135 -2.35 -13.30 -6.49
C PHE A 135 -3.21 -14.34 -7.21
N SER A 136 -4.24 -13.87 -7.94
CA SER A 136 -5.09 -14.69 -8.80
C SER A 136 -5.00 -14.19 -10.24
N TYR A 137 -4.20 -14.87 -11.07
CA TYR A 137 -4.05 -14.55 -12.49
C TYR A 137 -4.89 -15.48 -13.36
N LEU A 138 -5.59 -14.88 -14.34
CA LEU A 138 -6.33 -15.59 -15.39
C LEU A 138 -5.75 -15.24 -16.77
N SER A 139 -4.57 -15.77 -17.12
CA SER A 139 -4.08 -16.13 -18.47
C SER A 139 -2.53 -16.27 -18.49
N ALA A 140 -1.93 -16.48 -19.67
CA ALA A 140 -0.50 -16.76 -19.88
C ALA A 140 0.26 -15.69 -20.69
N SER A 141 -0.26 -14.46 -20.79
CA SER A 141 0.36 -13.41 -21.62
C SER A 141 1.68 -12.89 -21.05
N LEU A 142 2.56 -12.39 -21.92
CA LEU A 142 3.88 -11.83 -21.54
C LEU A 142 3.75 -10.69 -20.52
N LEU A 143 2.77 -9.81 -20.70
CA LEU A 143 2.50 -8.68 -19.78
C LEU A 143 2.11 -9.16 -18.37
N GLN A 144 1.35 -10.26 -18.26
CA GLN A 144 1.02 -10.84 -16.96
C GLN A 144 2.22 -11.49 -16.28
N LYS A 145 3.13 -12.12 -17.05
CA LYS A 145 4.40 -12.64 -16.50
C LYS A 145 5.28 -11.51 -15.96
N LEU A 146 5.34 -10.38 -16.67
CA LEU A 146 6.05 -9.18 -16.23
C LEU A 146 5.41 -8.56 -14.98
N ALA A 147 4.09 -8.39 -14.96
CA ALA A 147 3.37 -7.88 -13.79
C ALA A 147 3.55 -8.79 -12.57
N LYS A 148 3.47 -10.11 -12.76
CA LYS A 148 3.73 -11.10 -11.70
C LYS A 148 5.14 -10.94 -11.14
N LYS A 149 6.16 -10.94 -12.00
CA LYS A 149 7.55 -10.82 -11.57
C LYS A 149 7.81 -9.49 -10.89
N SER A 150 7.29 -8.40 -11.44
CA SER A 150 7.37 -7.07 -10.83
C SER A 150 6.77 -7.04 -9.43
N LEU A 151 5.62 -7.68 -9.20
CA LEU A 151 5.03 -7.77 -7.86
C LEU A 151 5.85 -8.65 -6.92
N GLU A 152 6.36 -9.80 -7.39
CA GLU A 152 7.26 -10.64 -6.60
C GLU A 152 8.53 -9.87 -6.19
N ASP A 153 9.13 -9.14 -7.13
CA ASP A 153 10.32 -8.30 -6.90
C ASP A 153 10.00 -7.15 -5.93
N SER A 154 8.89 -6.42 -6.12
CA SER A 154 8.47 -5.35 -5.19
C SER A 154 8.24 -5.87 -3.77
N PHE A 155 7.60 -7.03 -3.60
CA PHE A 155 7.42 -7.63 -2.28
C PHE A 155 8.73 -8.12 -1.66
N ALA A 156 9.67 -8.59 -2.47
CA ALA A 156 11.00 -8.95 -1.99
C ALA A 156 11.80 -7.73 -1.52
N ASP A 157 11.60 -6.57 -2.16
CA ASP A 157 12.26 -5.30 -1.82
C ASP A 157 11.60 -4.59 -0.62
N MET A 158 10.33 -4.91 -0.31
CA MET A 158 9.54 -4.25 0.75
C MET A 158 10.23 -4.18 2.12
N PRO A 159 10.91 -5.22 2.66
CA PRO A 159 11.63 -5.09 3.93
C PRO A 159 12.68 -3.98 3.92
N GLY A 160 13.44 -3.85 2.82
CA GLY A 160 14.47 -2.83 2.66
C GLY A 160 13.87 -1.43 2.53
N ILE A 161 12.81 -1.29 1.73
CA ILE A 161 12.05 -0.04 1.61
C ILE A 161 11.49 0.37 2.98
N MET A 162 10.88 -0.56 3.72
CA MET A 162 10.33 -0.26 5.04
C MET A 162 11.38 0.07 6.10
N ALA A 163 12.59 -0.51 6.00
CA ALA A 163 13.69 -0.11 6.87
C ALA A 163 14.06 1.38 6.65
N LYS A 164 14.17 1.83 5.39
CA LYS A 164 14.40 3.25 5.08
C LYS A 164 13.26 4.15 5.58
N TRP A 165 12.00 3.69 5.43
CA TRP A 165 10.86 4.42 5.97
C TRP A 165 10.96 4.59 7.50
N VAL A 166 11.37 3.55 8.23
CA VAL A 166 11.55 3.62 9.68
C VAL A 166 12.56 4.70 10.04
N ASP A 167 13.66 4.82 9.33
CA ASP A 167 14.67 5.86 9.57
C ASP A 167 14.09 7.27 9.35
N ILE A 168 13.47 7.52 8.18
CA ILE A 168 12.81 8.80 7.85
C ILE A 168 11.72 9.15 8.88
N ARG A 169 10.94 8.15 9.28
CA ARG A 169 9.90 8.28 10.29
C ARG A 169 10.49 8.72 11.64
N GLN A 170 11.59 8.10 12.07
CA GLN A 170 12.23 8.48 13.33
C GLN A 170 12.76 9.91 13.26
N GLU A 171 13.40 10.30 12.16
CA GLU A 171 13.85 11.67 11.94
C GLU A 171 12.69 12.67 12.02
N LEU A 172 11.57 12.40 11.33
CA LEU A 172 10.39 13.24 11.38
C LEU A 172 9.85 13.37 12.79
N LEU A 173 9.76 12.27 13.55
CA LEU A 173 9.29 12.28 14.94
C LEU A 173 10.15 13.12 15.89
N GLN A 174 11.43 13.32 15.60
CA GLN A 174 12.31 14.21 16.36
C GLN A 174 12.09 15.70 16.05
N THR A 175 11.31 16.02 15.01
CA THR A 175 11.03 17.42 14.64
C THR A 175 9.77 17.97 15.34
N PRO A 176 9.68 19.29 15.57
CA PRO A 176 8.42 19.93 15.98
C PRO A 176 7.30 19.59 14.98
N HIS A 177 6.14 19.18 15.51
CA HIS A 177 4.98 18.72 14.73
C HIS A 177 5.25 17.46 13.87
N GLY A 178 6.32 16.70 14.16
CA GLY A 178 6.68 15.49 13.42
C GLY A 178 5.54 14.50 13.25
N ARG A 179 4.83 14.24 14.34
CA ARG A 179 3.67 13.33 14.34
C ARG A 179 2.51 13.85 13.46
N GLU A 180 2.25 15.16 13.49
CA GLU A 180 1.23 15.77 12.62
C GLU A 180 1.60 15.65 11.14
N ARG A 181 2.89 15.84 10.81
CA ARG A 181 3.40 15.69 9.45
C ARG A 181 3.27 14.27 8.92
N LEU A 182 3.55 13.26 9.76
CA LEU A 182 3.36 11.84 9.39
C LEU A 182 1.90 11.53 9.03
N LEU A 183 0.94 12.17 9.68
CA LEU A 183 -0.49 11.95 9.47
C LEU A 183 -1.14 12.95 8.51
N ALA A 184 -0.39 13.96 8.04
CA ALA A 184 -0.90 14.98 7.15
C ALA A 184 -1.35 14.36 5.82
N GLY A 185 -2.44 14.87 5.23
CA GLY A 185 -2.96 14.37 3.96
C GLY A 185 -3.56 12.94 4.01
N ARG A 186 -3.71 12.38 5.21
CA ARG A 186 -4.42 11.12 5.43
C ARG A 186 -5.94 11.34 5.35
N PRO A 187 -6.70 10.50 4.61
CA PRO A 187 -8.14 10.57 4.61
C PRO A 187 -8.73 10.09 5.95
N LYS A 188 -9.97 10.50 6.21
CA LYS A 188 -10.71 10.06 7.39
C LYS A 188 -11.16 8.60 7.20
N ILE A 189 -10.74 7.71 8.10
CA ILE A 189 -11.10 6.29 8.09
C ILE A 189 -12.19 6.06 9.12
N GLU A 190 -13.42 6.26 8.68
CA GLU A 190 -14.58 6.13 9.56
C GLU A 190 -14.83 4.67 9.95
N GLY A 191 -15.25 4.49 11.20
CA GLY A 191 -15.73 3.20 11.70
C GLY A 191 -14.65 2.33 12.33
N VAL A 192 -13.38 2.76 12.35
CA VAL A 192 -12.29 2.08 13.08
C VAL A 192 -11.89 2.94 14.28
N PRO A 193 -12.48 2.75 15.48
CA PRO A 193 -12.43 3.73 16.57
C PRO A 193 -11.02 4.10 17.02
N TRP A 194 -10.13 3.10 17.15
CA TRP A 194 -8.77 3.34 17.63
C TRP A 194 -7.94 4.19 16.65
N ILE A 195 -8.23 4.13 15.34
CA ILE A 195 -7.59 5.00 14.33
C ILE A 195 -8.09 6.43 14.50
N ASP A 196 -9.41 6.62 14.61
CA ASP A 196 -10.03 7.93 14.78
C ASP A 196 -9.57 8.61 16.07
N GLU A 197 -9.51 7.87 17.18
CA GLU A 197 -9.03 8.34 18.49
C GLU A 197 -7.55 8.77 18.46
N HIS A 198 -6.68 7.99 17.82
CA HIS A 198 -5.27 8.34 17.67
C HIS A 198 -5.09 9.62 16.84
N VAL A 199 -5.78 9.74 15.71
CA VAL A 199 -5.70 10.93 14.87
C VAL A 199 -6.26 12.17 15.59
N ALA A 200 -7.34 12.00 16.37
CA ALA A 200 -7.95 13.09 17.13
C ALA A 200 -7.06 13.57 18.28
N SER A 201 -6.45 12.67 19.05
CA SER A 201 -5.60 13.03 20.19
C SER A 201 -4.39 13.87 19.76
N ILE A 202 -3.82 13.59 18.59
CA ILE A 202 -2.69 14.34 18.04
C ILE A 202 -3.11 15.77 17.62
N LYS A 203 -4.34 15.96 17.13
CA LYS A 203 -4.86 17.29 16.76
C LYS A 203 -5.25 18.16 17.97
N GLN A 204 -5.44 17.56 19.14
CA GLN A 204 -5.78 18.24 20.39
C GLN A 204 -4.55 18.74 21.16
N VAL A 205 -3.35 18.24 20.84
CA VAL A 205 -2.08 18.82 21.32
C VAL A 205 -1.80 20.08 20.49
N LYS A 206 -2.49 21.17 20.85
CA LYS A 206 -2.26 22.52 20.34
C LYS A 206 -1.94 23.46 21.50
#